data_AF-A0A518GEF4-F1
#
_entry.id   AF-A0A518GEF4-F1
#
_cell.length_a   1.000
_cell.length_b   1.000
_cell.length_c   1.000
_cell.angle_alpha   90.00
_cell.angle_beta   90.00
_cell.angle_gamma   90.00
#
_symmetry.space_group_name_H-M   'P 1'
#
loop_
_entity.id
_entity.type
_entity.pdbx_description
1 polymer ?
#
loop_
_entity_poly.entity_id
_entity_poly.type
_entity_poly.pdbx_seq_one_letter_code
_entity_poly.pdbx_strand_id
1 'polypeptide(L)'
;MLPRCHCGLLLFAMLTTALASAADGDPIGIRIEPEGVATIETLNGLRLRVVGETPTPQDSTPSDDQTLLLSEQSYRHALSRPANVARPTWQPLDAAVDSKAASVQVQSVAAGTDVGLLIQTDGVQLLVGAPLAFTQLDVASLPELRVDACVLLANEHSQELPPKLAKVFQQLSPRFVLISNSPGDAAEWASSLQSHISPESQVATREHNAFAIAAVAEHPSASTQVVVLGEEPWKMPAELEELFEAMEQAARESQAVFAKLSAKQMNFKPANGTHTPRWNTEHMMGRQLLFFSQIYHAVDPTIPVLDLNPQQMPPDYTAAHPEWDGAEEARQIERVGAFCRRFAYLLDGIAVDSQAPGSRWPTLRALLVQMEAHYAEHTGNTVKKFDLPDWPAE
;
A
#
# COMPACT_ATOMS: atom_id res chain seq x y z
N MET A 1 28.66 -12.95 -49.43
CA MET A 1 28.70 -13.39 -48.01
C MET A 1 29.24 -12.24 -47.19
N LEU A 2 28.35 -11.52 -46.48
CA LEU A 2 28.69 -10.42 -45.56
C LEU A 2 28.07 -10.77 -44.20
N PRO A 3 28.80 -10.60 -43.08
CA PRO A 3 28.31 -11.03 -41.78
C PRO A 3 27.32 -10.01 -41.21
N ARG A 4 26.31 -10.55 -40.54
CA ARG A 4 25.27 -9.83 -39.79
C ARG A 4 25.88 -9.28 -38.50
N CYS A 5 26.01 -7.96 -38.38
CA CYS A 5 26.21 -7.31 -37.08
C CYS A 5 24.86 -7.23 -36.35
N HIS A 6 24.81 -7.75 -35.13
CA HIS A 6 23.65 -7.75 -34.27
C HIS A 6 23.32 -6.34 -33.79
N CYS A 7 22.04 -5.96 -33.89
CA CYS A 7 21.48 -4.74 -33.32
C CYS A 7 21.62 -4.77 -31.79
N GLY A 8 22.51 -3.94 -31.25
CA GLY A 8 22.39 -3.46 -29.88
C GLY A 8 21.23 -2.48 -29.81
N LEU A 9 20.11 -2.88 -29.20
CA LEU A 9 19.01 -1.97 -28.93
C LEU A 9 19.39 -1.10 -27.72
N LEU A 10 19.84 0.11 -28.00
CA LEU A 10 20.04 1.18 -27.01
C LEU A 10 18.65 1.69 -26.57
N LEU A 11 18.24 1.31 -25.36
CA LEU A 11 17.06 1.84 -24.69
C LEU A 11 17.40 3.19 -24.06
N PHE A 12 17.28 4.27 -24.84
CA PHE A 12 17.35 5.65 -24.35
C PHE A 12 15.92 6.13 -24.06
N ALA A 13 15.52 6.10 -22.79
CA ALA A 13 14.36 6.82 -22.31
C ALA A 13 14.76 7.62 -21.07
N MET A 14 14.77 8.95 -21.25
CA MET A 14 15.18 10.01 -20.32
C MET A 14 14.44 9.88 -18.97
N LEU A 15 15.12 9.90 -17.81
CA LEU A 15 15.87 10.99 -17.17
C LEU A 15 15.00 12.15 -16.66
N THR A 16 14.23 11.87 -15.61
CA THR A 16 14.02 12.78 -14.46
C THR A 16 13.78 11.92 -13.22
N THR A 17 14.79 11.71 -12.37
CA THR A 17 14.59 11.07 -11.05
C THR A 17 14.41 12.17 -10.02
N ALA A 18 13.20 12.32 -9.51
CA ALA A 18 13.02 13.00 -8.23
C ALA A 18 13.60 12.08 -7.14
N LEU A 19 14.36 12.65 -6.20
CA LEU A 19 14.75 11.96 -4.98
C LEU A 19 13.46 11.73 -4.18
N ALA A 20 12.94 10.51 -4.19
CA ALA A 20 11.78 10.14 -3.39
C ALA A 20 12.23 9.96 -1.93
N SER A 21 12.05 11.00 -1.11
CA SER A 21 11.56 10.73 0.24
C SER A 21 10.10 10.30 0.10
N ALA A 22 9.59 9.44 1.00
CA ALA A 22 8.15 9.16 1.08
C ALA A 22 7.38 10.50 0.98
N ALA A 23 6.74 10.74 -0.15
CA ALA A 23 5.92 11.92 -0.34
C ALA A 23 4.57 11.61 0.28
N ASP A 24 3.89 12.61 0.84
CA ASP A 24 2.49 12.48 1.20
C ASP A 24 1.72 11.96 -0.03
N GLY A 25 1.15 10.74 0.03
CA GLY A 25 0.46 10.15 -1.10
C GLY A 25 0.76 8.70 -1.48
N ASP A 26 1.52 7.91 -0.72
CA ASP A 26 1.60 6.47 -0.99
C ASP A 26 0.21 5.81 -0.80
N PRO A 27 -0.18 4.86 -1.67
CA PRO A 27 -1.47 4.21 -1.56
C PRO A 27 -1.50 3.24 -0.37
N ILE A 28 -2.56 3.33 0.41
CA ILE A 28 -2.87 2.41 1.50
C ILE A 28 -3.95 1.43 1.04
N GLY A 29 -3.85 0.19 1.50
CA GLY A 29 -4.87 -0.82 1.31
C GLY A 29 -5.80 -0.88 2.52
N ILE A 30 -7.09 -0.97 2.25
CA ILE A 30 -8.13 -1.19 3.25
C ILE A 30 -8.82 -2.51 2.89
N ARG A 31 -9.02 -3.38 3.88
CA ARG A 31 -9.89 -4.56 3.76
C ARG A 31 -10.97 -4.49 4.80
N ILE A 32 -12.21 -4.78 4.41
CA ILE A 32 -13.33 -4.94 5.35
C ILE A 32 -13.69 -6.42 5.42
N GLU A 33 -13.27 -7.07 6.49
CA GLU A 33 -13.53 -8.48 6.75
C GLU A 33 -14.94 -8.65 7.37
N PRO A 34 -15.47 -9.89 7.42
CA PRO A 34 -16.68 -10.19 8.17
C PRO A 34 -16.61 -9.71 9.63
N GLU A 35 -17.78 -9.63 10.27
CA GLU A 35 -17.89 -9.35 11.72
C GLU A 35 -17.32 -7.97 12.15
N GLY A 36 -17.38 -6.98 11.26
CA GLY A 36 -17.01 -5.61 11.61
C GLY A 36 -15.51 -5.44 11.84
N VAL A 37 -14.69 -6.12 11.06
CA VAL A 37 -13.22 -5.99 11.08
C VAL A 37 -12.75 -5.16 9.89
N ALA A 38 -11.85 -4.21 10.14
CA ALA A 38 -11.08 -3.55 9.08
C ALA A 38 -9.58 -3.75 9.28
N THR A 39 -8.89 -4.03 8.19
CA THR A 39 -7.42 -4.08 8.12
C THR A 39 -6.94 -2.93 7.25
N ILE A 40 -5.96 -2.16 7.75
CA ILE A 40 -5.31 -1.05 7.04
C ILE A 40 -3.84 -1.41 6.87
N GLU A 41 -3.35 -1.31 5.64
CA GLU A 41 -1.99 -1.73 5.27
C GLU A 41 -1.29 -0.64 4.45
N THR A 42 -0.14 -0.18 4.92
CA THR A 42 0.66 0.89 4.28
C THR A 42 1.62 0.34 3.22
N LEU A 43 2.17 1.20 2.36
CA LEU A 43 3.25 0.79 1.44
C LEU A 43 4.50 0.34 2.20
N ASN A 44 4.73 0.89 3.39
CA ASN A 44 5.84 0.56 4.26
C ASN A 44 5.68 -0.77 5.02
N GLY A 45 4.59 -1.50 4.77
CA GLY A 45 4.34 -2.82 5.34
C GLY A 45 3.81 -2.80 6.77
N LEU A 46 3.42 -1.63 7.30
CA LEU A 46 2.72 -1.54 8.58
C LEU A 46 1.26 -2.00 8.39
N ARG A 47 0.81 -2.90 9.26
CA ARG A 47 -0.55 -3.45 9.24
C ARG A 47 -1.27 -3.21 10.55
N LEU A 48 -2.36 -2.45 10.49
CA LEU A 48 -3.22 -2.11 11.62
C LEU A 48 -4.59 -2.78 11.43
N ARG A 49 -5.01 -3.57 12.43
CA ARG A 49 -6.34 -4.17 12.47
C ARG A 49 -7.23 -3.44 13.45
N VAL A 50 -8.47 -3.14 13.05
CA VAL A 50 -9.51 -2.51 13.86
C VAL A 50 -10.70 -3.46 13.94
N VAL A 51 -11.14 -3.77 15.15
CA VAL A 51 -12.21 -4.73 15.40
C VAL A 51 -13.33 -4.05 16.16
N GLY A 52 -14.57 -4.19 15.68
CA GLY A 52 -15.76 -3.65 16.33
C GLY A 52 -16.09 -4.32 17.67
N GLU A 53 -15.94 -5.64 17.75
CA GLU A 53 -16.23 -6.43 18.94
C GLU A 53 -14.98 -7.19 19.41
N THR A 54 -15.04 -7.88 20.55
CA THR A 54 -13.85 -8.65 21.00
C THR A 54 -13.69 -9.87 20.08
N PRO A 55 -12.59 -9.98 19.31
CA PRO A 55 -12.42 -11.09 18.39
C PRO A 55 -12.36 -12.41 19.17
N THR A 56 -12.94 -13.47 18.60
CA THR A 56 -12.76 -14.81 19.13
C THR A 56 -11.28 -15.19 19.05
N PRO A 57 -10.69 -15.91 20.02
CA PRO A 57 -9.26 -16.25 20.00
C PRO A 57 -8.79 -16.98 18.72
N GLN A 58 -9.71 -17.59 17.98
CA GLN A 58 -9.47 -18.26 16.70
C GLN A 58 -9.24 -17.30 15.52
N ASP A 59 -9.60 -16.02 15.66
CA ASP A 59 -9.57 -15.02 14.57
C ASP A 59 -8.30 -14.16 14.59
N SER A 60 -7.33 -14.47 15.45
CA SER A 60 -6.03 -13.79 15.45
C SER A 60 -5.16 -14.29 14.30
N THR A 61 -5.21 -13.61 13.15
CA THR A 61 -4.18 -13.76 12.12
C THR A 61 -2.84 -13.29 12.70
N PRO A 62 -1.79 -14.14 12.75
CA PRO A 62 -0.53 -13.81 13.43
C PRO A 62 0.31 -12.70 12.77
N SER A 63 -0.21 -12.01 11.77
CA SER A 63 0.52 -11.11 10.88
C SER A 63 0.23 -9.62 11.08
N ASP A 64 -0.67 -9.24 11.99
CA ASP A 64 -0.97 -7.83 12.26
C ASP A 64 0.07 -7.25 13.22
N ASP A 65 0.57 -6.04 12.94
CA ASP A 65 1.53 -5.38 13.82
C ASP A 65 0.85 -4.81 15.07
N GLN A 66 -0.42 -4.42 14.94
CA GLN A 66 -1.24 -3.94 16.03
C GLN A 66 -2.74 -4.20 15.76
N THR A 67 -3.45 -4.59 16.82
CA THR A 67 -4.93 -4.72 16.81
C THR A 67 -5.53 -3.71 17.77
N LEU A 68 -6.61 -3.06 17.35
CA LEU A 68 -7.38 -2.08 18.13
C LEU A 68 -8.82 -2.55 18.28
N LEU A 69 -9.36 -2.38 19.48
CA LEU A 69 -10.74 -2.70 19.81
C LEU A 69 -11.53 -1.39 19.96
N LEU A 70 -12.65 -1.27 19.24
CA LEU A 70 -13.51 -0.08 19.36
C LEU A 70 -14.23 0.03 20.72
N SER A 71 -14.10 -0.97 21.59
CA SER A 71 -14.61 -0.95 22.96
C SER A 71 -13.61 -0.40 24.00
N GLU A 72 -12.34 -0.19 23.64
CA GLU A 72 -11.31 0.32 24.55
C GLU A 72 -11.29 1.85 24.64
N GLN A 73 -11.03 2.38 25.84
CA GLN A 73 -11.48 3.74 26.21
C GLN A 73 -10.63 4.92 25.70
N SER A 74 -9.48 4.72 25.07
CA SER A 74 -8.81 5.82 24.33
C SER A 74 -7.53 5.37 23.63
N TYR A 75 -7.39 5.71 22.35
CA TYR A 75 -6.13 5.63 21.63
C TYR A 75 -5.60 7.03 21.33
N ARG A 76 -4.30 7.21 21.56
CA ARG A 76 -3.51 8.34 21.07
C ARG A 76 -2.08 7.86 20.87
N HIS A 77 -1.86 7.10 19.80
CA HIS A 77 -0.65 6.32 19.59
C HIS A 77 -0.21 6.37 18.13
N ALA A 78 1.05 6.00 17.89
CA ALA A 78 1.62 5.77 16.58
C ALA A 78 2.19 4.36 16.51
N LEU A 79 1.85 3.65 15.42
CA LEU A 79 2.56 2.47 14.96
C LEU A 79 3.64 2.94 13.99
N SER A 80 4.90 2.64 14.26
CA SER A 80 6.01 3.06 13.38
C SER A 80 7.13 2.05 13.38
N ARG A 81 7.92 2.04 12.30
CA ARG A 81 9.14 1.23 12.21
C ARG A 81 10.28 2.04 11.61
N PRO A 82 11.25 2.50 12.41
CA PRO A 82 12.45 3.14 11.88
C PRO A 82 13.24 2.19 10.97
N ALA A 83 14.01 2.76 10.05
CA ALA A 83 14.89 1.98 9.18
C ALA A 83 15.89 1.13 9.99
N ASN A 84 16.25 -0.04 9.46
CA ASN A 84 17.11 -1.04 10.09
C ASN A 84 16.56 -1.61 11.42
N VAL A 85 15.33 -1.27 11.82
CA VAL A 85 14.66 -1.88 12.98
C VAL A 85 13.85 -3.08 12.52
N ALA A 86 14.02 -4.21 13.22
CA ALA A 86 13.43 -5.48 12.81
C ALA A 86 11.90 -5.54 12.95
N ARG A 87 11.33 -4.82 13.94
CA ARG A 87 9.89 -4.87 14.25
C ARG A 87 9.30 -3.48 14.43
N PRO A 88 8.04 -3.26 14.03
CA PRO A 88 7.32 -2.05 14.38
C PRO A 88 7.16 -1.87 15.89
N THR A 89 6.90 -0.64 16.30
CA THR A 89 6.66 -0.27 17.69
C THR A 89 5.38 0.54 17.81
N TRP A 90 4.63 0.29 18.86
CA TRP A 90 3.42 1.02 19.24
C TRP A 90 3.73 1.95 20.41
N GLN A 91 3.62 3.26 20.19
CA GLN A 91 4.05 4.27 21.16
C GLN A 91 3.01 5.38 21.30
N PRO A 92 2.82 5.98 22.49
CA PRO A 92 1.95 7.16 22.64
C PRO A 92 2.42 8.34 21.77
N LEU A 93 1.50 9.10 21.17
CA LEU A 93 1.82 10.25 20.29
C LEU A 93 2.50 11.43 21.02
N ASP A 94 2.46 11.45 22.36
CA ASP A 94 3.17 12.46 23.17
C ASP A 94 4.69 12.17 23.25
N ALA A 95 5.13 10.98 22.86
CA ALA A 95 6.53 10.74 22.54
C ALA A 95 6.84 11.49 21.23
N ALA A 96 8.01 12.11 21.12
CA ALA A 96 8.44 12.76 19.89
C ALA A 96 8.48 11.74 18.73
N VAL A 97 7.38 11.60 18.01
CA VAL A 97 7.32 10.77 16.81
C VAL A 97 8.16 11.49 15.77
N ASP A 98 9.20 10.83 15.28
CA ASP A 98 9.95 11.34 14.16
C ASP A 98 8.99 11.45 12.97
N SER A 99 8.65 12.69 12.60
CA SER A 99 7.73 12.97 11.50
C SER A 99 8.27 12.48 10.15
N LYS A 100 9.53 12.02 10.08
CA LYS A 100 10.13 11.40 8.90
C LYS A 100 9.95 9.88 8.85
N ALA A 101 9.56 9.24 9.95
CA ALA A 101 9.32 7.81 9.97
C ALA A 101 7.93 7.49 9.41
N ALA A 102 7.87 6.58 8.44
CA ALA A 102 6.63 5.97 8.02
C ALA A 102 5.86 5.44 9.24
N SER A 103 4.68 6.01 9.49
CA SER A 103 3.90 5.73 10.69
C SER A 103 2.40 5.77 10.42
N VAL A 104 1.66 5.00 11.22
CA VAL A 104 0.21 5.02 11.31
C VAL A 104 -0.16 5.63 12.64
N GLN A 105 -0.69 6.84 12.61
CA GLN A 105 -1.14 7.55 13.80
C GLN A 105 -2.62 7.25 14.04
N VAL A 106 -2.98 7.03 15.31
CA VAL A 106 -4.34 6.65 15.71
C VAL A 106 -4.78 7.51 16.87
N GLN A 107 -5.96 8.11 16.72
CA GLN A 107 -6.61 8.92 17.75
C GLN A 107 -8.09 8.56 17.89
N SER A 108 -8.58 8.35 19.11
CA SER A 108 -10.01 8.25 19.38
C SER A 108 -10.69 9.62 19.22
N VAL A 109 -11.78 9.70 18.44
CA VAL A 109 -12.50 10.95 18.14
C VAL A 109 -13.96 10.98 18.62
N ALA A 110 -14.51 9.84 19.03
CA ALA A 110 -15.81 9.76 19.71
C ALA A 110 -15.62 9.11 21.09
N ALA A 111 -16.35 9.60 22.09
CA ALA A 111 -16.26 9.15 23.47
C ALA A 111 -17.59 8.54 23.92
N GLY A 112 -17.56 7.36 24.52
CA GLY A 112 -18.76 6.64 24.95
C GLY A 112 -18.59 5.13 24.83
N THR A 113 -19.69 4.42 24.59
CA THR A 113 -19.70 2.98 24.32
C THR A 113 -19.23 2.63 22.91
N ASP A 114 -19.30 3.60 21.97
CA ASP A 114 -18.98 3.42 20.56
C ASP A 114 -17.83 4.36 20.18
N VAL A 115 -16.61 3.85 20.18
CA VAL A 115 -15.42 4.64 19.82
C VAL A 115 -15.26 4.69 18.31
N GLY A 116 -15.02 5.89 17.79
CA GLY A 116 -14.54 6.11 16.43
C GLY A 116 -13.05 6.44 16.45
N LEU A 117 -12.31 5.93 15.47
CA LEU A 117 -10.87 6.16 15.33
C LEU A 117 -10.60 7.05 14.12
N LEU A 118 -9.81 8.10 14.33
CA LEU A 118 -9.10 8.82 13.29
C LEU A 118 -7.74 8.15 13.08
N ILE A 119 -7.49 7.67 11.88
CA ILE A 119 -6.25 6.99 11.50
C ILE A 119 -5.59 7.82 10.40
N GLN A 120 -4.34 8.24 10.61
CA GLN A 120 -3.59 9.09 9.69
C GLN A 120 -2.30 8.41 9.29
N THR A 121 -2.06 8.27 7.98
CA THR A 121 -0.84 7.62 7.46
C THR A 121 -0.65 7.95 5.99
N ASP A 122 0.59 8.12 5.54
CA ASP A 122 0.96 8.40 4.14
C ASP A 122 0.15 9.55 3.48
N GLY A 123 -0.20 10.57 4.27
CA GLY A 123 -1.02 11.72 3.85
C GLY A 123 -2.54 11.45 3.77
N VAL A 124 -2.98 10.22 4.01
CA VAL A 124 -4.40 9.81 4.04
C VAL A 124 -4.95 9.91 5.46
N GLN A 125 -6.18 10.39 5.60
CA GLN A 125 -6.93 10.36 6.87
C GLN A 125 -8.20 9.51 6.74
N LEU A 126 -8.32 8.53 7.62
CA LEU A 126 -9.46 7.62 7.69
C LEU A 126 -10.24 7.84 8.99
N LEU A 127 -11.56 7.83 8.91
CA LEU A 127 -12.42 7.60 10.08
C LEU A 127 -12.91 6.17 10.05
N VAL A 128 -12.64 5.40 11.10
CA VAL A 128 -13.03 3.98 11.21
C VAL A 128 -13.86 3.78 12.46
N GLY A 129 -15.03 3.16 12.34
CA GLY A 129 -15.93 2.99 13.47
C GLY A 129 -17.29 2.40 13.10
N ALA A 130 -18.07 2.10 14.14
CA ALA A 130 -19.49 1.79 13.99
C ALA A 130 -20.28 3.05 13.56
N PRO A 131 -21.40 2.92 12.82
CA PRO A 131 -22.23 4.05 12.39
C PRO A 131 -22.60 5.02 13.53
N LEU A 132 -22.91 4.47 14.71
CA LEU A 132 -23.33 5.27 15.87
C LEU A 132 -22.21 6.17 16.42
N ALA A 133 -20.95 5.70 16.39
CA ALA A 133 -19.79 6.47 16.85
C ALA A 133 -19.65 7.79 16.08
N PHE A 134 -19.87 7.75 14.77
CA PHE A 134 -19.74 8.94 13.92
C PHE A 134 -20.84 9.97 14.18
N THR A 135 -22.03 9.57 14.64
CA THR A 135 -23.10 10.52 15.00
C THR A 135 -22.80 11.36 16.24
N GLN A 136 -21.82 10.93 17.03
CA GLN A 136 -21.37 11.62 18.25
C GLN A 136 -20.22 12.59 17.95
N LEU A 137 -19.67 12.58 16.72
CA LEU A 137 -18.57 13.44 16.31
C LEU A 137 -19.04 14.89 16.23
N ASP A 138 -18.39 15.78 16.98
CA ASP A 138 -18.55 17.23 16.81
C ASP A 138 -17.62 17.73 15.70
N VAL A 139 -18.05 17.59 14.44
CA VAL A 139 -17.29 18.01 13.26
C VAL A 139 -16.91 19.50 13.33
N ALA A 140 -17.76 20.33 13.92
CA ALA A 140 -17.50 21.77 14.03
C ALA A 140 -16.32 22.09 14.96
N SER A 141 -16.01 21.19 15.90
CA SER A 141 -14.82 21.30 16.76
C SER A 141 -13.52 20.86 16.08
N LEU A 142 -13.60 20.28 14.88
CA LEU A 142 -12.47 19.74 14.11
C LEU A 142 -12.36 20.41 12.72
N PRO A 143 -12.16 21.74 12.64
CA PRO A 143 -12.23 22.47 11.37
C PRO A 143 -11.11 22.13 10.37
N GLU A 144 -10.01 21.53 10.84
CA GLU A 144 -8.88 21.09 10.01
C GLU A 144 -8.98 19.61 9.60
N LEU A 145 -10.01 18.90 10.07
CA LEU A 145 -10.19 17.49 9.78
C LEU A 145 -10.60 17.31 8.32
N ARG A 146 -9.71 16.67 7.55
CA ARG A 146 -9.91 16.35 6.15
C ARG A 146 -9.92 14.85 5.98
N VAL A 147 -11.10 14.25 5.97
CA VAL A 147 -11.27 12.79 5.91
C VAL A 147 -11.29 12.33 4.47
N ASP A 148 -10.36 11.47 4.08
CA ASP A 148 -10.35 10.86 2.75
C ASP A 148 -11.38 9.74 2.64
N ALA A 149 -11.49 8.89 3.66
CA ALA A 149 -12.52 7.85 3.70
C ALA A 149 -13.09 7.60 5.10
N CYS A 150 -14.38 7.30 5.14
CA CYS A 150 -15.05 6.75 6.31
C CYS A 150 -15.26 5.24 6.11
N VAL A 151 -14.76 4.42 7.02
CA VAL A 151 -14.92 2.96 7.02
C VAL A 151 -15.96 2.59 8.08
N LEU A 152 -17.12 2.15 7.61
CA LEU A 152 -18.24 1.74 8.47
C LEU A 152 -18.11 0.26 8.80
N LEU A 153 -17.88 -0.03 10.09
CA LEU A 153 -17.88 -1.39 10.61
C LEU A 153 -19.29 -1.71 11.13
N ALA A 154 -20.01 -2.56 10.40
CA ALA A 154 -21.29 -3.06 10.87
C ALA A 154 -21.07 -3.97 12.09
N ASN A 155 -21.93 -3.82 13.10
CA ASN A 155 -22.04 -4.75 14.22
C ASN A 155 -23.48 -5.27 14.32
N GLU A 156 -23.74 -6.32 15.09
CA GLU A 156 -25.06 -6.96 15.19
C GLU A 156 -26.16 -5.98 15.65
N HIS A 157 -25.78 -4.87 16.26
CA HIS A 157 -26.67 -3.83 16.78
C HIS A 157 -26.98 -2.70 15.78
N SER A 158 -26.29 -2.66 14.64
CA SER A 158 -26.48 -1.65 13.59
C SER A 158 -27.38 -2.21 12.50
N GLN A 159 -28.69 -2.31 12.76
CA GLN A 159 -29.67 -2.70 11.72
C GLN A 159 -30.13 -1.50 10.88
N GLU A 160 -30.12 -0.29 11.45
CA GLU A 160 -30.54 0.92 10.75
C GLU A 160 -29.44 1.99 10.77
N LEU A 161 -29.28 2.68 9.65
CA LEU A 161 -28.40 3.86 9.60
C LEU A 161 -29.00 5.00 10.42
N PRO A 162 -28.24 5.56 11.39
CA PRO A 162 -28.71 6.71 12.13
C PRO A 162 -28.99 7.91 11.18
N PRO A 163 -30.16 8.58 11.26
CA PRO A 163 -30.48 9.71 10.38
C PRO A 163 -29.45 10.87 10.44
N LYS A 164 -28.74 11.00 11.56
CA LYS A 164 -27.69 12.02 11.74
C LYS A 164 -26.41 11.71 10.97
N LEU A 165 -26.17 10.45 10.59
CA LEU A 165 -24.92 10.03 9.97
C LEU A 165 -24.69 10.74 8.63
N ALA A 166 -25.72 10.83 7.80
CA ALA A 166 -25.61 11.52 6.51
C ALA A 166 -25.26 13.00 6.68
N LYS A 167 -25.76 13.67 7.72
CA LYS A 167 -25.39 15.06 8.04
C LYS A 167 -23.92 15.18 8.44
N VAL A 168 -23.40 14.22 9.19
CA VAL A 168 -21.96 14.16 9.53
C VAL A 168 -21.13 14.02 8.25
N PHE A 169 -21.51 13.12 7.35
CA PHE A 169 -20.81 12.95 6.07
C PHE A 169 -20.96 14.13 5.11
N GLN A 170 -22.08 14.86 5.12
CA GLN A 170 -22.20 16.14 4.42
C GLN A 170 -21.18 17.17 4.95
N GLN A 171 -21.01 17.25 6.27
CA GLN A 171 -20.08 18.19 6.89
C GLN A 171 -18.61 17.81 6.67
N LEU A 172 -18.30 16.51 6.74
CA LEU A 172 -16.95 16.00 6.49
C LEU A 172 -16.58 15.97 5.01
N SER A 173 -17.56 15.76 4.13
CA SER A 173 -17.40 15.58 2.68
C SER A 173 -16.28 14.58 2.32
N PRO A 174 -16.29 13.34 2.84
CA PRO A 174 -15.22 12.39 2.54
C PRO A 174 -15.25 12.00 1.07
N ARG A 175 -14.10 11.60 0.51
CA ARG A 175 -14.05 11.09 -0.89
C ARG A 175 -14.77 9.75 -0.99
N PHE A 176 -14.61 8.91 0.02
CA PHE A 176 -15.20 7.58 0.05
C PHE A 176 -15.92 7.28 1.36
N VAL A 177 -17.02 6.54 1.28
CA VAL A 177 -17.64 5.86 2.42
C VAL A 177 -17.64 4.37 2.10
N LEU A 178 -16.88 3.58 2.85
CA LEU A 178 -16.73 2.14 2.65
C LEU A 178 -17.65 1.39 3.61
N ILE A 179 -18.40 0.42 3.09
CA ILE A 179 -19.37 -0.37 3.84
C ILE A 179 -19.17 -1.85 3.51
N SER A 180 -19.20 -2.71 4.53
CA SER A 180 -19.23 -4.17 4.31
C SER A 180 -20.59 -4.61 3.76
N ASN A 181 -20.61 -5.65 2.94
CA ASN A 181 -21.83 -6.30 2.46
C ASN A 181 -22.43 -7.33 3.46
N SER A 182 -21.98 -7.32 4.72
CA SER A 182 -22.39 -8.25 5.78
C SER A 182 -23.79 -7.96 6.34
N PRO A 183 -24.58 -9.00 6.71
CA PRO A 183 -25.76 -9.38 5.96
C PRO A 183 -26.98 -8.52 6.30
N GLY A 184 -27.64 -8.01 5.27
CA GLY A 184 -29.01 -7.50 5.38
C GLY A 184 -29.27 -6.30 4.51
N ASP A 185 -28.53 -5.20 4.71
CA ASP A 185 -29.01 -3.89 4.27
C ASP A 185 -27.95 -3.03 3.60
N ALA A 186 -26.77 -3.55 3.25
CA ALA A 186 -25.68 -2.73 2.69
C ALA A 186 -26.08 -1.95 1.42
N ALA A 187 -26.90 -2.56 0.55
CA ALA A 187 -27.44 -1.88 -0.63
C ALA A 187 -28.47 -0.79 -0.27
N GLU A 188 -29.29 -1.03 0.75
CA GLU A 188 -30.25 -0.04 1.27
C GLU A 188 -29.52 1.11 1.97
N TRP A 189 -28.50 0.80 2.76
CA TRP A 189 -27.60 1.74 3.41
C TRP A 189 -26.89 2.61 2.38
N ALA A 190 -26.32 2.01 1.35
CA ALA A 190 -25.66 2.74 0.29
C ALA A 190 -26.61 3.69 -0.44
N SER A 191 -27.83 3.23 -0.75
CA SER A 191 -28.87 4.04 -1.39
C SER A 191 -29.35 5.18 -0.50
N SER A 192 -29.54 4.90 0.80
CA SER A 192 -29.91 5.89 1.81
C SER A 192 -28.81 6.95 1.97
N LEU A 193 -27.55 6.54 2.13
CA LEU A 193 -26.42 7.48 2.22
C LEU A 193 -26.26 8.31 0.96
N GLN A 194 -26.35 7.70 -0.22
CA GLN A 194 -26.27 8.42 -1.49
C GLN A 194 -27.30 9.55 -1.55
N SER A 195 -28.57 9.24 -1.27
CA SER A 195 -29.66 10.24 -1.34
C SER A 195 -29.52 11.38 -0.33
N HIS A 196 -28.80 11.14 0.78
CA HIS A 196 -28.65 12.13 1.84
C HIS A 196 -27.28 12.82 1.87
N ILE A 197 -26.19 12.29 1.31
CA ILE A 197 -24.88 12.95 1.31
C ILE A 197 -24.83 14.04 0.23
N SER A 198 -25.06 13.67 -1.03
CA SER A 198 -25.11 14.61 -2.15
C SER A 198 -25.88 14.00 -3.32
N PRO A 199 -26.68 14.77 -4.07
CA PRO A 199 -27.34 14.28 -5.30
C PRO A 199 -26.36 13.74 -6.35
N GLU A 200 -25.10 14.18 -6.32
CA GLU A 200 -24.06 13.74 -7.26
C GLU A 200 -23.33 12.47 -6.78
N SER A 201 -23.55 12.03 -5.53
CA SER A 201 -22.91 10.85 -4.96
C SER A 201 -23.17 9.61 -5.81
N GLN A 202 -22.13 8.78 -5.95
CA GLN A 202 -22.19 7.53 -6.71
C GLN A 202 -22.15 6.36 -5.74
N VAL A 203 -22.88 5.29 -6.07
CA VAL A 203 -22.75 3.99 -5.39
C VAL A 203 -21.95 3.08 -6.30
N ALA A 204 -20.88 2.49 -5.77
CA ALA A 204 -20.13 1.44 -6.42
C ALA A 204 -20.19 0.17 -5.56
N THR A 205 -20.32 -0.98 -6.21
CA THR A 205 -20.26 -2.29 -5.54
C THR A 205 -19.06 -3.05 -6.05
N ARG A 206 -18.33 -3.69 -5.14
CA ARG A 206 -17.23 -4.61 -5.45
C ARG A 206 -17.55 -5.97 -4.84
N GLU A 207 -17.27 -7.05 -5.57
CA GLU A 207 -17.55 -8.41 -5.07
C GLU A 207 -16.53 -8.89 -4.03
N HIS A 208 -15.45 -8.15 -3.81
CA HIS A 208 -14.40 -8.48 -2.86
C HIS A 208 -14.22 -7.40 -1.78
N ASN A 209 -13.49 -7.77 -0.71
CA ASN A 209 -13.30 -6.93 0.46
C ASN A 209 -12.17 -5.88 0.38
N ALA A 210 -11.40 -5.84 -0.71
CA ALA A 210 -10.26 -4.93 -0.86
C ALA A 210 -10.62 -3.57 -1.48
N PHE A 211 -10.04 -2.51 -0.92
CA PHE A 211 -10.09 -1.15 -1.43
C PHE A 211 -8.72 -0.49 -1.31
N ALA A 212 -8.45 0.47 -2.18
CA ALA A 212 -7.20 1.21 -2.18
C ALA A 212 -7.47 2.71 -2.23
N ILE A 213 -6.64 3.47 -1.53
CA ILE A 213 -6.76 4.92 -1.48
C ILE A 213 -5.39 5.55 -1.28
N ALA A 214 -5.15 6.68 -1.94
CA ALA A 214 -3.97 7.50 -1.74
C ALA A 214 -4.37 8.94 -1.39
N ALA A 215 -3.43 9.69 -0.80
CA ALA A 215 -3.63 11.10 -0.53
C ALA A 215 -3.78 11.86 -1.86
N VAL A 216 -4.54 12.96 -1.82
CA VAL A 216 -4.66 13.87 -2.96
C VAL A 216 -4.34 15.28 -2.49
N ALA A 217 -3.61 16.06 -3.30
CA ALA A 217 -3.23 17.43 -2.94
C ALA A 217 -4.46 18.28 -2.59
N GLU A 218 -5.48 18.22 -3.45
CA GLU A 218 -6.77 18.87 -3.27
C GLU A 218 -7.86 17.82 -3.25
N HIS A 219 -8.80 17.91 -2.31
CA HIS A 219 -10.02 17.11 -2.41
C HIS A 219 -10.74 17.65 -3.62
N PRO A 220 -10.90 16.86 -4.70
CA PRO A 220 -11.70 17.32 -5.80
C PRO A 220 -13.06 17.70 -5.20
N SER A 221 -13.68 18.76 -5.70
CA SER A 221 -15.06 19.11 -5.36
C SER A 221 -16.07 18.03 -5.81
N ALA A 222 -15.58 16.84 -6.12
CA ALA A 222 -16.33 15.67 -6.52
C ALA A 222 -17.17 15.18 -5.34
N SER A 223 -18.33 14.65 -5.70
CA SER A 223 -19.24 13.96 -4.81
C SER A 223 -18.60 12.77 -4.11
N THR A 224 -18.85 12.60 -2.82
CA THR A 224 -18.55 11.37 -2.07
C THR A 224 -19.05 10.14 -2.81
N GLN A 225 -18.18 9.13 -2.98
CA GLN A 225 -18.55 7.82 -3.49
C GLN A 225 -18.82 6.86 -2.33
N VAL A 226 -19.98 6.22 -2.33
CA VAL A 226 -20.31 5.14 -1.39
C VAL A 226 -19.90 3.82 -2.03
N VAL A 227 -19.03 3.06 -1.39
CA VAL A 227 -18.49 1.80 -1.90
C VAL A 227 -18.94 0.66 -1.01
N VAL A 228 -19.72 -0.26 -1.56
CA VAL A 228 -20.10 -1.52 -0.92
C VAL A 228 -19.09 -2.57 -1.30
N LEU A 229 -18.39 -3.12 -0.32
CA LEU A 229 -17.38 -4.16 -0.48
C LEU A 229 -17.96 -5.53 -0.10
N GLY A 230 -17.72 -6.54 -0.93
CA GLY A 230 -18.02 -7.93 -0.59
C GLY A 230 -17.22 -8.40 0.63
N GLU A 231 -17.61 -9.54 1.20
CA GLU A 231 -16.98 -10.08 2.42
C GLU A 231 -15.72 -10.89 2.11
N GLU A 232 -15.68 -11.50 0.93
CA GLU A 232 -14.62 -12.43 0.54
C GLU A 232 -13.39 -11.69 0.00
N PRO A 233 -12.18 -12.18 0.29
CA PRO A 233 -10.98 -11.74 -0.41
C PRO A 233 -11.09 -12.00 -1.91
N TRP A 234 -10.58 -11.06 -2.72
CA TRP A 234 -10.44 -11.30 -4.15
C TRP A 234 -9.53 -12.50 -4.39
N LYS A 235 -9.97 -13.41 -5.26
CA LYS A 235 -9.21 -14.60 -5.63
C LYS A 235 -8.56 -14.37 -6.98
N MET A 236 -7.23 -14.40 -6.99
CA MET A 236 -6.46 -14.29 -8.22
C MET A 236 -6.77 -15.48 -9.14
N PRO A 237 -7.03 -15.27 -10.44
CA PRO A 237 -7.16 -16.37 -11.39
C PRO A 237 -5.90 -17.24 -11.41
N ALA A 238 -6.07 -18.57 -11.42
CA ALA A 238 -4.97 -19.53 -11.22
C ALA A 238 -3.74 -19.30 -12.11
N GLU A 239 -3.95 -18.96 -13.38
CA GLU A 239 -2.84 -18.68 -14.30
C GLU A 239 -2.09 -17.38 -13.97
N LEU A 240 -2.82 -16.35 -13.53
CA LEU A 240 -2.20 -15.11 -13.05
C LEU A 240 -1.46 -15.37 -11.72
N GLU A 241 -2.01 -16.21 -10.86
CA GLU A 241 -1.41 -16.62 -9.59
C GLU A 241 -0.08 -17.34 -9.79
N GLU A 242 0.00 -18.30 -10.70
CA GLU A 242 1.26 -18.99 -11.03
C GLU A 242 2.37 -18.00 -11.45
N LEU A 243 2.03 -17.01 -12.29
CA LEU A 243 2.97 -15.98 -12.74
C LEU A 243 3.41 -15.04 -11.60
N PHE A 244 2.49 -14.67 -10.71
CA PHE A 244 2.80 -13.88 -9.51
C PHE A 244 3.71 -14.67 -8.56
N GLU A 245 3.41 -15.94 -8.31
CA GLU A 245 4.19 -16.80 -7.43
C GLU A 245 5.63 -16.97 -7.93
N ALA A 246 5.83 -17.13 -9.25
CA ALA A 246 7.15 -17.19 -9.87
C ALA A 246 7.96 -15.89 -9.66
N MET A 247 7.34 -14.73 -9.93
CA MET A 247 7.95 -13.42 -9.68
C MET A 247 8.29 -13.22 -8.20
N GLU A 248 7.37 -13.54 -7.29
CA GLU A 248 7.56 -13.41 -5.85
C GLU A 248 8.65 -14.37 -5.34
N GLN A 249 8.78 -15.55 -5.92
CA GLN A 249 9.85 -16.49 -5.60
C GLN A 249 11.22 -15.91 -5.97
N ALA A 250 11.38 -15.35 -7.17
CA ALA A 250 12.62 -14.69 -7.58
C ALA A 250 12.96 -13.48 -6.68
N ALA A 251 11.93 -12.73 -6.24
CA ALA A 251 12.09 -11.64 -5.28
C ALA A 251 12.58 -12.17 -3.92
N ARG A 252 11.99 -13.25 -3.37
CA ARG A 252 12.42 -13.88 -2.11
C ARG A 252 13.86 -14.40 -2.17
N GLU A 253 14.27 -14.98 -3.29
CA GLU A 253 15.65 -15.42 -3.50
C GLU A 253 16.63 -14.25 -3.50
N SER A 254 16.23 -13.14 -4.14
CA SER A 254 16.99 -11.89 -4.13
C SER A 254 17.11 -11.34 -2.70
N GLN A 255 16.00 -11.26 -1.96
CA GLN A 255 15.98 -10.86 -0.55
C GLN A 255 16.97 -11.67 0.29
N ALA A 256 17.00 -12.99 0.13
CA ALA A 256 17.89 -13.87 0.88
C ALA A 256 19.40 -13.62 0.62
N VAL A 257 19.74 -13.07 -0.55
CA VAL A 257 21.11 -12.61 -0.87
C VAL A 257 21.38 -11.26 -0.23
N PHE A 258 20.53 -10.25 -0.49
CA PHE A 258 20.76 -8.89 -0.01
C PHE A 258 20.68 -8.77 1.50
N ALA A 259 19.79 -9.51 2.19
CA ALA A 259 19.59 -9.41 3.64
C ALA A 259 20.84 -9.67 4.49
N LYS A 260 21.88 -10.27 3.91
CA LYS A 260 23.15 -10.59 4.58
C LYS A 260 24.19 -9.47 4.46
N LEU A 261 23.96 -8.50 3.58
CA LEU A 261 24.92 -7.47 3.26
C LEU A 261 24.87 -6.34 4.27
N SER A 262 26.03 -5.89 4.73
CA SER A 262 26.13 -4.68 5.53
C SER A 262 25.84 -3.43 4.69
N ALA A 263 25.62 -2.28 5.34
CA ALA A 263 25.51 -1.01 4.63
C ALA A 263 26.76 -0.69 3.78
N LYS A 264 27.97 -1.05 4.24
CA LYS A 264 29.21 -0.84 3.47
C LYS A 264 29.26 -1.73 2.24
N GLN A 265 28.89 -3.01 2.36
CA GLN A 265 28.82 -3.93 1.23
C GLN A 265 27.73 -3.49 0.24
N MET A 266 26.58 -3.02 0.72
CA MET A 266 25.53 -2.46 -0.15
C MET A 266 26.02 -1.27 -0.99
N ASN A 267 26.84 -0.41 -0.39
CA ASN A 267 27.40 0.77 -1.06
C ASN A 267 28.73 0.52 -1.79
N PHE A 268 29.20 -0.72 -1.87
CA PHE A 268 30.46 -1.05 -2.53
C PHE A 268 30.44 -0.62 -4.01
N LYS A 269 31.44 0.17 -4.42
CA LYS A 269 31.66 0.64 -5.79
C LYS A 269 32.76 -0.19 -6.45
N PRO A 270 32.42 -1.19 -7.29
CA PRO A 270 33.40 -2.07 -7.90
C PRO A 270 34.37 -1.32 -8.83
N ALA A 271 35.67 -1.64 -8.77
CA ALA A 271 36.67 -1.04 -9.66
C ALA A 271 36.44 -1.35 -11.16
N ASN A 272 35.69 -2.41 -11.47
CA ASN A 272 35.35 -2.80 -12.85
C ASN A 272 34.23 -1.95 -13.48
N GLY A 273 33.71 -0.95 -12.78
CA GLY A 273 32.69 -0.02 -13.28
C GLY A 273 31.26 -0.56 -13.30
N THR A 274 31.01 -1.75 -12.75
CA THR A 274 29.65 -2.28 -12.60
C THR A 274 28.87 -1.55 -11.50
N HIS A 275 27.53 -1.60 -11.56
CA HIS A 275 26.66 -0.99 -10.55
C HIS A 275 26.88 -1.56 -9.15
N THR A 276 26.64 -0.78 -8.10
CA THR A 276 26.73 -1.24 -6.69
C THR A 276 25.66 -2.29 -6.37
N PRO A 277 25.83 -3.12 -5.32
CA PRO A 277 24.74 -3.98 -4.84
C PRO A 277 23.45 -3.19 -4.55
N ARG A 278 23.55 -2.03 -3.88
CA ARG A 278 22.38 -1.17 -3.61
C ARG A 278 21.67 -0.71 -4.87
N TRP A 279 22.41 -0.25 -5.87
CA TRP A 279 21.82 0.13 -7.16
C TRP A 279 21.03 -1.02 -7.76
N ASN A 280 21.56 -2.25 -7.70
CA ASN A 280 20.85 -3.42 -8.23
C ASN A 280 19.54 -3.63 -7.48
N THR A 281 19.54 -3.56 -6.15
CA THR A 281 18.32 -3.67 -5.33
C THR A 281 17.31 -2.58 -5.63
N GLU A 282 17.72 -1.31 -5.57
CA GLU A 282 16.85 -0.16 -5.84
C GLU A 282 16.28 -0.21 -7.26
N HIS A 283 17.09 -0.66 -8.24
CA HIS A 283 16.64 -0.81 -9.62
C HIS A 283 15.62 -1.93 -9.81
N MET A 284 15.85 -3.11 -9.20
CA MET A 284 14.91 -4.23 -9.26
C MET A 284 13.54 -3.85 -8.71
N MET A 285 13.52 -3.41 -7.45
CA MET A 285 12.28 -3.04 -6.76
C MET A 285 11.63 -1.81 -7.39
N GLY A 286 12.41 -0.81 -7.81
CA GLY A 286 11.92 0.42 -8.43
C GLY A 286 11.28 0.19 -9.81
N ARG A 287 11.79 -0.75 -10.61
CA ARG A 287 11.16 -1.12 -11.90
C ARG A 287 9.86 -1.87 -11.71
N GLN A 288 9.82 -2.84 -10.80
CA GLN A 288 8.60 -3.57 -10.49
C GLN A 288 7.52 -2.60 -10.01
N LEU A 289 7.84 -1.75 -9.02
CA LEU A 289 6.90 -0.77 -8.48
C LEU A 289 6.35 0.17 -9.56
N LEU A 290 7.22 0.68 -10.43
CA LEU A 290 6.81 1.56 -11.52
C LEU A 290 5.86 0.87 -12.49
N PHE A 291 6.20 -0.33 -12.97
CA PHE A 291 5.36 -1.00 -13.97
C PHE A 291 3.98 -1.37 -13.43
N PHE A 292 3.89 -1.88 -12.19
CA PHE A 292 2.61 -2.23 -11.60
C PHE A 292 1.79 -0.99 -11.23
N SER A 293 2.40 0.05 -10.65
CA SER A 293 1.68 1.30 -10.32
C SER A 293 1.15 2.01 -11.56
N GLN A 294 1.84 1.95 -12.71
CA GLN A 294 1.31 2.45 -13.99
C GLN A 294 0.06 1.71 -14.45
N ILE A 295 0.04 0.38 -14.31
CA ILE A 295 -1.13 -0.43 -14.66
C ILE A 295 -2.28 -0.12 -13.71
N TYR A 296 -2.03 -0.11 -12.41
CA TYR A 296 -3.04 0.18 -11.40
C TYR A 296 -3.62 1.58 -11.55
N HIS A 297 -2.79 2.60 -11.77
CA HIS A 297 -3.25 3.96 -12.04
C HIS A 297 -4.12 4.06 -13.31
N ALA A 298 -3.77 3.32 -14.36
CA ALA A 298 -4.54 3.31 -15.60
C ALA A 298 -5.92 2.66 -15.44
N VAL A 299 -6.08 1.73 -14.51
CA VAL A 299 -7.37 1.10 -14.16
C VAL A 299 -8.14 1.95 -13.15
N ASP A 300 -7.46 2.41 -12.10
CA ASP A 300 -8.00 3.20 -11.00
C ASP A 300 -7.05 4.36 -10.67
N PRO A 301 -7.33 5.59 -11.14
CA PRO A 301 -6.48 6.76 -10.94
C PRO A 301 -6.32 7.18 -9.48
N THR A 302 -7.04 6.57 -8.54
CA THR A 302 -6.81 6.78 -7.10
C THR A 302 -5.48 6.22 -6.61
N ILE A 303 -4.88 5.30 -7.38
CA ILE A 303 -3.51 4.81 -7.16
C ILE A 303 -2.54 5.73 -7.90
N PRO A 304 -1.53 6.32 -7.25
CA PRO A 304 -0.53 7.12 -7.93
C PRO A 304 0.45 6.22 -8.72
N VAL A 305 1.10 6.81 -9.73
CA VAL A 305 2.27 6.20 -10.36
C VAL A 305 3.49 6.45 -9.46
N LEU A 306 4.17 5.37 -9.10
CA LEU A 306 5.29 5.40 -8.15
C LEU A 306 6.60 5.10 -8.90
N ASP A 307 7.53 6.06 -8.93
CA ASP A 307 8.84 5.90 -9.58
C ASP A 307 9.98 6.04 -8.56
N LEU A 308 10.47 4.89 -8.10
CA LEU A 308 11.65 4.80 -7.23
C LEU A 308 12.91 4.34 -7.99
N ASN A 309 12.93 4.46 -9.32
CA ASN A 309 14.07 3.99 -10.09
C ASN A 309 15.31 4.86 -9.84
N PRO A 310 16.47 4.23 -9.54
CA PRO A 310 17.72 4.97 -9.48
C PRO A 310 18.15 5.39 -10.88
N GLN A 311 18.99 6.42 -10.92
CA GLN A 311 19.69 6.82 -12.13
C GLN A 311 20.48 5.64 -12.71
N GLN A 312 20.38 5.44 -14.03
CA GLN A 312 20.88 4.22 -14.68
C GLN A 312 22.40 4.16 -14.78
N MET A 313 23.07 5.30 -14.91
CA MET A 313 24.52 5.34 -15.11
C MET A 313 25.24 5.29 -13.77
N PRO A 314 26.22 4.37 -13.56
CA PRO A 314 26.94 4.27 -12.29
C PRO A 314 27.56 5.59 -11.78
N PRO A 315 28.12 6.47 -12.64
CA PRO A 315 28.64 7.76 -12.19
C PRO A 315 27.58 8.73 -11.66
N ASP A 316 26.34 8.62 -12.15
CA ASP A 316 25.22 9.51 -11.81
C ASP A 316 24.40 8.97 -10.64
N TYR A 317 24.71 7.76 -10.17
CA TYR A 317 23.99 7.09 -9.12
C TYR A 317 24.28 7.70 -7.73
N THR A 318 23.21 8.12 -7.06
CA THR A 318 23.20 8.45 -5.64
C THR A 318 22.18 7.56 -4.94
N ALA A 319 22.63 6.82 -3.93
CA ALA A 319 21.76 5.99 -3.09
C ALA A 319 20.68 6.83 -2.44
N ALA A 320 19.43 6.35 -2.44
CA ALA A 320 18.34 7.02 -1.73
C ALA A 320 18.58 6.95 -0.21
N HIS A 321 19.04 5.78 0.26
CA HIS A 321 19.28 5.48 1.66
C HIS A 321 20.64 4.82 1.88
N PRO A 322 21.76 5.58 1.81
CA PRO A 322 23.09 5.02 1.97
C PRO A 322 23.33 4.34 3.33
N GLU A 323 22.54 4.66 4.35
CA GLU A 323 22.61 4.10 5.70
C GLU A 323 21.87 2.77 5.88
N TRP A 324 21.02 2.37 4.93
CA TRP A 324 20.29 1.11 5.01
C TRP A 324 21.23 -0.08 4.85
N ASP A 325 21.10 -1.07 5.72
CA ASP A 325 21.75 -2.35 5.47
C ASP A 325 20.98 -3.16 4.43
N GLY A 326 21.54 -4.30 4.05
CA GLY A 326 20.91 -5.19 3.09
C GLY A 326 19.60 -5.81 3.59
N ALA A 327 19.36 -5.86 4.91
CA ALA A 327 18.11 -6.36 5.48
C ALA A 327 16.96 -5.34 5.38
N GLU A 328 17.23 -4.03 5.48
CA GLU A 328 16.23 -3.01 5.14
C GLU A 328 15.95 -2.98 3.63
N GLU A 329 16.97 -3.11 2.78
CA GLU A 329 16.79 -3.18 1.33
C GLU A 329 16.01 -4.44 0.89
N ALA A 330 16.27 -5.60 1.51
CA ALA A 330 15.47 -6.79 1.31
C ALA A 330 14.01 -6.60 1.74
N ARG A 331 13.76 -5.90 2.86
CA ARG A 331 12.41 -5.53 3.28
C ARG A 331 11.74 -4.57 2.29
N GLN A 332 12.50 -3.73 1.58
CA GLN A 332 11.96 -2.90 0.50
C GLN A 332 11.52 -3.73 -0.70
N ILE A 333 12.27 -4.78 -1.08
CA ILE A 333 11.83 -5.75 -2.09
C ILE A 333 10.52 -6.42 -1.66
N GLU A 334 10.43 -6.86 -0.40
CA GLU A 334 9.22 -7.47 0.16
C GLU A 334 8.01 -6.52 0.10
N ARG A 335 8.19 -5.26 0.48
CA ARG A 335 7.15 -4.21 0.42
C ARG A 335 6.62 -3.99 -1.00
N VAL A 336 7.50 -3.95 -2.00
CA VAL A 336 7.09 -3.83 -3.41
C VAL A 336 6.31 -5.06 -3.87
N GLY A 337 6.75 -6.27 -3.48
CA GLY A 337 5.99 -7.50 -3.73
C GLY A 337 4.59 -7.46 -3.08
N ALA A 338 4.52 -7.04 -1.82
CA ALA A 338 3.26 -6.88 -1.08
C ALA A 338 2.34 -5.85 -1.75
N PHE A 339 2.86 -4.72 -2.23
CA PHE A 339 2.10 -3.74 -3.02
C PHE A 339 1.47 -4.38 -4.28
N CYS A 340 2.28 -5.11 -5.06
CA CYS A 340 1.80 -5.81 -6.26
C CYS A 340 0.70 -6.82 -5.92
N ARG A 341 0.88 -7.64 -4.87
CA ARG A 341 -0.13 -8.63 -4.46
C ARG A 341 -1.41 -7.95 -3.94
N ARG A 342 -1.26 -6.93 -3.07
CA ARG A 342 -2.37 -6.25 -2.38
C ARG A 342 -3.34 -5.60 -3.35
N PHE A 343 -2.85 -5.02 -4.42
CA PHE A 343 -3.65 -4.33 -5.44
C PHE A 343 -3.87 -5.15 -6.71
N ALA A 344 -3.50 -6.43 -6.72
CA ALA A 344 -3.70 -7.30 -7.88
C ALA A 344 -5.16 -7.48 -8.29
N TYR A 345 -6.12 -7.20 -7.40
CA TYR A 345 -7.55 -7.17 -7.77
C TYR A 345 -7.86 -6.15 -8.88
N LEU A 346 -7.03 -5.12 -9.06
CA LEU A 346 -7.14 -4.17 -10.19
C LEU A 346 -6.76 -4.79 -11.54
N LEU A 347 -6.25 -6.03 -11.55
CA LEU A 347 -6.00 -6.80 -12.76
C LEU A 347 -7.20 -7.67 -13.15
N ASP A 348 -8.28 -7.64 -12.38
CA ASP A 348 -9.47 -8.45 -12.67
C ASP A 348 -10.04 -8.15 -14.06
N GLY A 349 -10.41 -9.22 -14.77
CA GLY A 349 -10.84 -9.14 -16.18
C GLY A 349 -9.73 -8.89 -17.22
N ILE A 350 -8.48 -8.67 -16.83
CA ILE A 350 -7.35 -8.53 -17.77
C ILE A 350 -6.77 -9.92 -18.09
N ALA A 351 -6.89 -10.36 -19.35
CA ALA A 351 -6.29 -11.62 -19.79
C ALA A 351 -4.74 -11.54 -19.73
N VAL A 352 -4.10 -12.61 -19.26
CA VAL A 352 -2.62 -12.64 -19.14
C VAL A 352 -1.89 -12.47 -20.48
N ASP A 353 -2.52 -12.85 -21.59
CA ASP A 353 -2.00 -12.71 -22.96
C ASP A 353 -2.48 -11.44 -23.68
N SER A 354 -3.11 -10.50 -22.97
CA SER A 354 -3.40 -9.16 -23.49
C SER A 354 -2.45 -8.12 -22.89
N GLN A 355 -2.31 -6.99 -23.58
CA GLN A 355 -1.58 -5.84 -23.05
C GLN A 355 -2.37 -5.23 -21.89
N ALA A 356 -1.73 -5.09 -20.73
CA ALA A 356 -2.31 -4.40 -19.59
C ALA A 356 -2.41 -2.87 -19.85
N PRO A 357 -3.46 -2.18 -19.38
CA PRO A 357 -3.58 -0.73 -19.47
C PRO A 357 -2.35 -0.01 -18.92
N GLY A 358 -1.95 1.11 -19.55
CA GLY A 358 -0.77 1.89 -19.14
C GLY A 358 0.59 1.21 -19.36
N SER A 359 0.63 -0.09 -19.66
CA SER A 359 1.86 -0.84 -19.89
C SER A 359 2.39 -0.71 -21.31
N ARG A 360 3.71 -0.71 -21.46
CA ARG A 360 4.39 -0.82 -22.76
C ARG A 360 4.73 -2.26 -23.15
N TRP A 361 4.54 -3.21 -22.23
CA TRP A 361 4.79 -4.62 -22.48
C TRP A 361 3.72 -5.18 -23.44
N PRO A 362 4.08 -6.13 -24.33
CA PRO A 362 3.13 -6.68 -25.30
C PRO A 362 2.00 -7.46 -24.61
N THR A 363 2.28 -8.10 -23.47
CA THR A 363 1.28 -8.81 -22.65
C THR A 363 1.60 -8.68 -21.15
N LEU A 364 0.59 -8.88 -20.30
CA LEU A 364 0.78 -8.99 -18.84
C LEU A 364 1.72 -10.14 -18.48
N ARG A 365 1.60 -11.29 -19.16
CA ARG A 365 2.51 -12.42 -19.01
C ARG A 365 3.95 -12.04 -19.31
N ALA A 366 4.19 -11.31 -20.41
CA ALA A 366 5.54 -10.88 -20.78
C ALA A 366 6.16 -9.97 -19.71
N LEU A 367 5.37 -9.09 -19.09
CA LEU A 367 5.83 -8.28 -17.95
C LEU A 367 6.20 -9.18 -16.75
N LEU A 368 5.32 -10.08 -16.32
CA LEU A 368 5.55 -10.94 -15.16
C LEU A 368 6.78 -11.84 -15.31
N VAL A 369 6.92 -12.49 -16.47
CA VAL A 369 8.11 -13.30 -16.82
C VAL A 369 9.37 -12.44 -16.87
N GLN A 370 9.28 -11.21 -17.38
CA GLN A 370 10.42 -10.30 -17.36
C GLN A 370 10.81 -9.92 -15.92
N MET A 371 9.85 -9.70 -15.02
CA MET A 371 10.16 -9.35 -13.63
C MET A 371 10.88 -10.51 -12.92
N GLU A 372 10.44 -11.75 -13.12
CA GLU A 372 11.18 -12.93 -12.64
C GLU A 372 12.65 -12.94 -13.13
N ALA A 373 12.85 -12.82 -14.45
CA ALA A 373 14.19 -12.81 -15.05
C ALA A 373 15.04 -11.60 -14.58
N HIS A 374 14.41 -10.44 -14.40
CA HIS A 374 15.04 -9.21 -13.93
C HIS A 374 15.64 -9.39 -12.53
N TYR A 375 14.89 -9.99 -11.60
CA TYR A 375 15.40 -10.31 -10.26
C TYR A 375 16.58 -11.28 -10.32
N ALA A 376 16.46 -12.36 -11.09
CA ALA A 376 17.52 -13.36 -11.22
C ALA A 376 18.84 -12.76 -11.78
N GLU A 377 18.74 -11.92 -12.82
CA GLU A 377 19.90 -11.29 -13.45
C GLU A 377 20.65 -10.35 -12.49
N HIS A 378 19.95 -9.42 -11.86
CA HIS A 378 20.57 -8.41 -10.99
C HIS A 378 21.07 -9.01 -9.66
N THR A 379 20.40 -10.03 -9.15
CA THR A 379 20.91 -10.82 -8.01
C THR A 379 22.17 -11.59 -8.39
N GLY A 380 22.19 -12.26 -9.54
CA GLY A 380 23.41 -12.92 -10.05
C GLY A 380 24.57 -11.96 -10.26
N ASN A 381 24.29 -10.74 -10.75
CA ASN A 381 25.29 -9.68 -10.89
C ASN A 381 25.84 -9.17 -9.55
N THR A 382 25.04 -9.22 -8.48
CA THR A 382 25.51 -8.91 -7.13
C THR A 382 26.36 -10.03 -6.55
N VAL A 383 25.94 -11.30 -6.67
CA VAL A 383 26.70 -12.45 -6.16
C VAL A 383 28.11 -12.51 -6.73
N LYS A 384 28.27 -12.24 -8.04
CA LYS A 384 29.60 -12.19 -8.69
C LYS A 384 30.56 -11.18 -8.05
N LYS A 385 30.07 -10.18 -7.31
CA LYS A 385 30.90 -9.16 -6.66
C LYS A 385 31.58 -9.68 -5.39
N PHE A 386 31.02 -10.71 -4.76
CA PHE A 386 31.56 -11.26 -3.51
C PHE A 386 32.95 -11.87 -3.71
N ASP A 387 33.28 -12.24 -4.96
CA ASP A 387 34.58 -12.79 -5.35
C ASP A 387 35.58 -11.71 -5.83
N LEU A 388 35.20 -10.43 -5.82
CA LEU A 388 36.10 -9.36 -6.27
C LEU A 388 37.21 -9.10 -5.23
N PRO A 389 38.46 -8.84 -5.66
CA PRO A 389 39.58 -8.63 -4.74
C PRO A 389 39.40 -7.43 -3.78
N ASP A 390 38.61 -6.44 -4.19
CA ASP A 390 38.30 -5.21 -3.45
C ASP A 390 36.98 -5.28 -2.68
N TRP A 391 36.30 -6.45 -2.63
CA TRP A 391 35.07 -6.62 -1.86
C TRP A 391 35.28 -6.32 -0.37
N PRO A 392 34.39 -5.55 0.29
CA PRO A 392 34.56 -5.22 1.71
C PRO A 392 34.45 -6.46 2.60
N ALA A 393 35.53 -6.73 3.36
CA ALA A 393 35.52 -7.71 4.45
C ALA A 393 34.73 -7.14 5.64
N GLU A 394 33.53 -7.67 5.89
CA GLU A 394 32.69 -7.41 7.06
C GLU A 394 31.99 -8.68 7.51
#